data_AF-A0A268BPW1-F1
#
_entry.id   AF-A0A268BPW1-F1
#
_cell.length_a   1.000
_cell.length_b   1.000
_cell.length_c   1.000
_cell.angle_alpha   90.00
_cell.angle_beta   90.00
_cell.angle_gamma   90.00
#
_symmetry.space_group_name_H-M   'P 1'
#
loop_
_entity.id
_entity.type
_entity.pdbx_description
1 polymer ?
#
loop_
_entity_poly.entity_id
_entity_poly.type
_entity_poly.pdbx_seq_one_letter_code
_entity_poly.pdbx_strand_id
1 'polypeptide(L)'
;MSLTSIDSQIRSMQTSINGLSSQVALKQGEIRELERAISEISSLQGDYEESRKHWQDIDLTAKTWKGELADEFEAFRNGELAASFRDVSHGEVQRVLDALEQAKGMLVAEIDACQMQMAAKQSALERLRADRKKELQS
;
A
#
# COMPACT_ATOMS: atom_id res chain seq x y z
N MET A 1 15.48 40.01 20.86
CA MET A 1 16.24 38.83 20.34
C MET A 1 17.23 39.36 19.33
N SER A 2 18.43 38.78 19.14
CA SER A 2 19.33 39.29 18.09
C SER A 2 18.83 38.86 16.70
N LEU A 3 19.01 39.71 15.68
CA LEU A 3 18.72 39.37 14.28
C LEU A 3 19.40 38.07 13.84
N THR A 4 20.62 37.82 14.33
CA THR A 4 21.36 36.57 14.08
C THR A 4 20.66 35.33 14.64
N SER A 5 19.98 35.45 15.78
CA SER A 5 19.19 34.36 16.38
C SER A 5 17.91 34.10 15.59
N ILE A 6 17.25 35.16 15.09
CA ILE A 6 16.07 35.01 14.24
C ILE A 6 16.43 34.36 12.90
N ASP A 7 17.54 34.79 12.28
CA ASP A 7 18.02 34.22 11.02
C ASP A 7 18.41 32.74 11.15
N SER A 8 19.02 32.33 12.26
CA SER A 8 19.35 30.92 12.49
C SER A 8 18.10 30.06 12.69
N GLN A 9 17.08 30.56 13.41
CA GLN A 9 15.79 29.89 13.56
C GLN A 9 15.04 29.74 12.24
N ILE A 10 15.02 30.80 11.42
CA ILE A 10 14.43 30.79 10.07
C ILE A 10 15.08 29.70 9.21
N ARG A 11 16.41 29.65 9.16
CA ARG A 11 17.15 28.63 8.39
C ARG A 11 16.84 27.22 8.89
N SER A 12 16.86 27.02 10.21
CA SER A 12 16.55 25.72 10.82
C SER A 12 15.13 25.24 10.46
N MET A 13 14.14 26.13 10.55
CA MET A 13 12.77 25.80 10.15
C MET A 13 12.65 25.48 8.67
N GLN A 14 13.31 26.24 7.80
CA GLN A 14 13.33 25.96 6.36
C GLN A 14 13.96 24.60 6.04
N THR A 15 15.09 24.25 6.66
CA THR A 15 15.71 22.92 6.51
C THR A 15 14.77 21.82 6.98
N SER A 16 14.09 22.02 8.12
CA SER A 16 13.13 21.04 8.65
C SER A 16 11.92 20.85 7.73
N ILE A 17 11.37 21.93 7.16
CA ILE A 17 10.25 21.87 6.20
C ILE A 17 10.68 21.13 4.93
N ASN A 18 11.87 21.42 4.40
CA ASN A 18 12.39 20.74 3.22
C ASN A 18 12.59 19.24 3.49
N GLY A 19 13.10 18.87 4.68
CA GLY A 19 13.23 17.47 5.08
C GLY A 19 11.89 16.74 5.14
N LEU A 20 10.86 17.36 5.74
CA LEU A 20 9.50 16.80 5.78
C LEU A 20 8.90 16.68 4.37
N SER A 21 9.11 17.67 3.50
CA SER A 21 8.64 17.63 2.12
C SER A 21 9.26 16.47 1.33
N SER A 22 10.55 16.21 1.53
CA SER A 22 11.22 15.05 0.91
C SER A 22 10.66 13.73 1.43
N GLN A 23 10.37 13.62 2.73
CA GLN A 23 9.75 12.42 3.30
C GLN A 23 8.36 12.17 2.72
N VAL A 24 7.54 13.21 2.56
CA VAL A 24 6.22 13.09 1.90
C VAL A 24 6.39 12.56 0.48
N ALA A 25 7.32 13.10 -0.30
CA ALA A 25 7.55 12.67 -1.67
C ALA A 25 7.99 11.18 -1.76
N LEU A 26 8.84 10.73 -0.83
CA LEU A 26 9.25 9.33 -0.75
C LEU A 26 8.07 8.40 -0.43
N LYS A 27 7.27 8.75 0.58
CA LYS A 27 6.09 7.96 0.98
C LYS A 27 5.03 7.91 -0.12
N GLN A 28 4.83 8.99 -0.87
CA GLN A 28 3.98 9.00 -2.06
C GLN A 28 4.52 8.10 -3.17
N GLY A 29 5.84 7.92 -3.27
CA GLY A 29 6.46 6.91 -4.13
C GLY A 29 6.11 5.50 -3.68
N GLU A 30 6.29 5.20 -2.39
CA GLU A 30 5.98 3.90 -1.80
C GLU A 30 4.50 3.53 -1.96
N ILE A 31 3.58 4.48 -1.77
CA ILE A 31 2.14 4.26 -2.01
C ILE A 31 1.88 3.83 -3.46
N ARG A 32 2.50 4.49 -4.45
CA ARG A 32 2.31 4.14 -5.87
C ARG A 32 2.80 2.73 -6.19
N GLU A 33 3.91 2.31 -5.58
CA GLU A 33 4.41 0.94 -5.72
C GLU A 33 3.45 -0.08 -5.07
N LEU A 34 2.90 0.24 -3.89
CA LEU A 34 1.89 -0.60 -3.24
C LEU A 34 0.61 -0.72 -4.07
N GLU A 35 0.12 0.40 -4.63
CA GLU A 35 -1.06 0.41 -5.51
C GLU A 35 -0.84 -0.46 -6.75
N ARG A 36 0.35 -0.38 -7.34
CA ARG A 36 0.74 -1.24 -8.46
C ARG A 36 0.75 -2.71 -8.06
N ALA A 37 1.39 -3.05 -6.94
CA ALA A 37 1.43 -4.43 -6.45
C ALA A 37 0.04 -4.99 -6.14
N ILE A 38 -0.84 -4.20 -5.50
CA ILE A 38 -2.23 -4.59 -5.24
C ILE A 38 -2.97 -4.88 -6.55
N SER A 39 -2.82 -4.02 -7.56
CA SER A 39 -3.45 -4.21 -8.86
C SER A 39 -2.93 -5.45 -9.59
N GLU A 40 -1.62 -5.68 -9.57
CA GLU A 40 -0.99 -6.86 -10.19
C GLU A 40 -1.48 -8.15 -9.52
N ILE A 41 -1.48 -8.20 -8.19
CA ILE A 41 -1.94 -9.37 -7.42
C ILE A 41 -3.44 -9.62 -7.64
N SER A 42 -4.26 -8.56 -7.68
CA SER A 42 -5.71 -8.70 -7.92
C SER A 42 -6.00 -9.25 -9.31
N SER A 43 -5.22 -8.83 -10.32
CA SER A 43 -5.33 -9.39 -11.67
C SER A 43 -4.96 -10.87 -11.68
N LEU A 44 -3.85 -11.25 -11.05
CA LEU A 44 -3.42 -12.65 -10.93
C LEU A 44 -4.44 -13.51 -10.19
N GLN A 45 -5.10 -12.95 -9.17
CA GLN A 45 -6.20 -13.63 -8.47
C GLN A 45 -7.38 -13.89 -9.42
N GLY A 46 -7.73 -12.90 -10.25
CA GLY A 46 -8.76 -13.07 -11.28
C GLY A 46 -8.42 -14.16 -12.28
N ASP A 47 -7.18 -14.18 -12.79
CA ASP A 47 -6.69 -15.22 -13.72
C ASP A 47 -6.68 -16.61 -13.06
N TYR A 48 -6.26 -16.67 -11.79
CA TYR A 48 -6.27 -17.90 -11.02
C TYR A 48 -7.70 -18.43 -10.84
N GLU A 49 -8.66 -17.56 -10.52
CA GLU A 49 -10.07 -17.93 -10.41
C GLU A 49 -10.69 -18.34 -11.74
N GLU A 50 -10.31 -17.68 -12.83
CA GLU A 50 -10.72 -18.09 -14.17
C GLU A 50 -10.17 -19.48 -14.52
N SER A 51 -8.98 -19.84 -14.05
CA SER A 51 -8.39 -21.17 -14.28
C SER A 51 -9.23 -22.32 -13.72
N ARG A 52 -10.11 -22.03 -12.74
CA ARG A 52 -11.04 -22.97 -12.13
C ARG A 52 -11.87 -23.75 -13.16
N LYS A 53 -12.31 -23.07 -14.22
CA LYS A 53 -13.12 -23.68 -15.29
C LYS A 53 -12.39 -24.81 -16.03
N HIS A 54 -11.06 -24.81 -16.04
CA HIS A 54 -10.26 -25.78 -16.79
C HIS A 54 -10.13 -27.13 -16.10
N TRP A 55 -10.30 -27.18 -14.78
CA TRP A 55 -10.20 -28.43 -14.02
C TRP A 55 -11.54 -28.84 -13.38
N GLN A 56 -12.44 -27.89 -13.10
CA GLN A 56 -13.73 -28.19 -12.50
C GLN A 56 -14.74 -28.73 -13.53
N ASP A 57 -14.83 -28.12 -14.71
CA ASP A 57 -15.86 -28.44 -15.72
C ASP A 57 -15.41 -29.48 -16.76
N ILE A 58 -14.44 -30.33 -16.39
CA ILE A 58 -14.04 -31.45 -17.25
C ILE A 58 -15.18 -32.48 -17.25
N ASP A 59 -15.86 -32.59 -18.38
CA ASP A 59 -16.96 -33.53 -18.62
C ASP A 59 -16.39 -34.95 -18.82
N LEU A 60 -16.33 -35.71 -17.71
CA LEU A 60 -15.89 -37.10 -17.71
C LEU A 60 -17.07 -37.99 -18.14
N THR A 61 -17.24 -38.17 -19.45
CA THR A 61 -18.29 -39.05 -19.97
C THR A 61 -17.92 -40.54 -19.84
N ALA A 62 -18.92 -41.42 -19.82
CA ALA A 62 -18.73 -42.87 -19.85
C ALA A 62 -17.97 -43.39 -21.11
N LYS A 63 -17.72 -42.53 -22.11
CA LYS A 63 -16.89 -42.82 -23.28
C LYS A 63 -15.40 -42.55 -23.07
N THR A 64 -15.01 -41.80 -22.03
CA THR A 64 -13.63 -41.35 -21.79
C THR A 64 -13.02 -41.85 -20.48
N TRP A 65 -13.82 -42.27 -19.49
CA TRP A 65 -13.31 -42.86 -18.24
C TRP A 65 -14.37 -43.74 -17.55
N LYS A 66 -14.01 -44.94 -17.08
CA LYS A 66 -14.85 -45.81 -16.23
C LYS A 66 -13.97 -46.76 -15.40
N GLY A 67 -14.31 -47.00 -14.13
CA GLY A 67 -13.58 -47.87 -13.19
C GLY A 67 -13.16 -47.15 -11.91
N GLU A 68 -12.61 -47.86 -10.92
CA GLU A 68 -12.25 -47.32 -9.59
C GLU A 68 -11.36 -46.06 -9.65
N LEU A 69 -10.44 -45.98 -10.62
CA LEU A 69 -9.59 -44.80 -10.83
C LEU A 69 -10.36 -43.54 -11.22
N ALA A 70 -11.53 -43.67 -11.86
CA ALA A 70 -12.39 -42.54 -12.17
C ALA A 70 -13.05 -42.00 -10.89
N ASP A 71 -13.52 -42.89 -10.03
CA ASP A 71 -14.14 -42.54 -8.75
C ASP A 71 -13.11 -41.90 -7.79
N GLU A 72 -11.88 -42.44 -7.74
CA GLU A 72 -10.76 -41.86 -7.00
C GLU A 72 -10.38 -40.46 -7.51
N PHE A 73 -10.33 -40.26 -8.83
CA PHE A 73 -10.03 -38.96 -9.41
C PHE A 73 -11.13 -37.93 -9.12
N GLU A 74 -12.41 -38.31 -9.20
CA GLU A 74 -13.50 -37.40 -8.83
C GLU A 74 -13.46 -37.04 -7.34
N ALA A 75 -13.16 -37.99 -6.47
CA ALA A 75 -13.01 -37.75 -5.04
C ALA A 75 -11.85 -36.79 -4.75
N PHE A 76 -10.70 -36.98 -5.39
CA PHE A 76 -9.55 -36.07 -5.29
C PHE A 76 -9.89 -34.66 -5.82
N ARG A 77 -10.51 -34.57 -7.00
CA ARG A 77 -10.90 -33.29 -7.64
C ARG A 77 -11.85 -32.48 -6.76
N ASN A 78 -12.89 -33.13 -6.23
CA ASN A 78 -13.93 -32.49 -5.44
C ASN A 78 -13.53 -32.27 -3.97
N GLY A 79 -12.50 -33.00 -3.50
CA GLY A 79 -11.95 -32.88 -2.16
C GLY A 79 -10.70 -31.99 -2.13
N GLU A 80 -9.53 -32.63 -2.22
CA GLU A 80 -8.22 -32.01 -1.99
C GLU A 80 -7.91 -30.89 -2.98
N LEU A 81 -8.18 -31.09 -4.27
CA LEU A 81 -7.87 -30.09 -5.29
C LEU A 81 -8.73 -28.84 -5.10
N ALA A 82 -10.04 -29.02 -4.89
CA ALA A 82 -10.96 -27.91 -4.63
C ALA A 82 -10.68 -27.18 -3.31
N ALA A 83 -10.24 -27.89 -2.28
CA ALA A 83 -9.84 -27.30 -1.00
C ALA A 83 -8.55 -26.48 -1.16
N SER A 84 -7.50 -27.07 -1.74
CA SER A 84 -6.21 -26.41 -1.98
C SER A 84 -6.37 -25.16 -2.85
N PHE A 85 -7.17 -25.25 -3.91
CA PHE A 85 -7.47 -24.11 -4.77
C PHE A 85 -8.11 -22.96 -3.99
N ARG A 86 -9.11 -23.24 -3.13
CA ARG A 86 -9.78 -22.24 -2.30
C ARG A 86 -8.84 -21.62 -1.26
N ASP A 87 -8.01 -22.43 -0.63
CA ASP A 87 -7.09 -21.98 0.41
C ASP A 87 -6.07 -20.98 -0.15
N VAL A 88 -5.55 -21.26 -1.34
CA VAL A 88 -4.65 -20.34 -2.06
C VAL A 88 -5.41 -19.11 -2.57
N SER A 89 -6.51 -19.32 -3.31
CA SER A 89 -7.20 -18.25 -4.03
C SER A 89 -7.88 -17.23 -3.13
N HIS A 90 -8.46 -17.69 -2.01
CA HIS A 90 -9.18 -16.84 -1.08
C HIS A 90 -8.43 -16.64 0.23
N GLY A 91 -7.72 -17.65 0.74
CA GLY A 91 -7.10 -17.57 2.05
C GLY A 91 -5.78 -16.80 2.04
N GLU A 92 -4.84 -17.23 1.18
CA GLU A 92 -3.49 -16.66 1.13
C GLU A 92 -3.44 -15.32 0.40
N VAL A 93 -4.04 -15.24 -0.79
CA VAL A 93 -4.02 -14.02 -1.59
C VAL A 93 -4.74 -12.87 -0.89
N GLN A 94 -5.91 -13.11 -0.30
CA GLN A 94 -6.63 -12.06 0.43
C GLN A 94 -5.82 -11.54 1.62
N ARG A 95 -5.15 -12.42 2.38
CA ARG A 95 -4.28 -12.00 3.48
C ARG A 95 -3.15 -11.08 3.03
N VAL A 96 -2.55 -11.37 1.87
CA VAL A 96 -1.51 -10.52 1.30
C VAL A 96 -2.08 -9.17 0.86
N LEU A 97 -3.24 -9.16 0.18
CA LEU A 97 -3.92 -7.93 -0.22
C LEU A 97 -4.27 -7.05 0.98
N ASP A 98 -4.86 -7.63 2.03
CA ASP A 98 -5.22 -6.94 3.27
C ASP A 98 -3.98 -6.31 3.94
N ALA A 99 -2.86 -7.04 3.98
CA ALA A 99 -1.60 -6.54 4.54
C ALA A 99 -1.02 -5.36 3.73
N LEU A 100 -1.10 -5.42 2.40
CA LEU A 100 -0.65 -4.33 1.52
C LEU A 100 -1.55 -3.09 1.68
N GLU A 101 -2.87 -3.28 1.79
CA GLU A 101 -3.81 -2.19 2.05
C GLU A 101 -3.58 -1.54 3.42
N GLN A 102 -3.32 -2.34 4.45
CA GLN A 102 -2.97 -1.85 5.77
C GLN A 102 -1.67 -1.01 5.72
N ALA A 103 -0.63 -1.51 5.06
CA ALA A 103 0.63 -0.78 4.91
C ALA A 103 0.43 0.55 4.17
N LYS A 104 -0.39 0.56 3.11
CA LYS A 104 -0.78 1.78 2.40
C LYS A 104 -1.48 2.77 3.34
N GLY A 105 -2.44 2.29 4.14
CA GLY A 105 -3.14 3.12 5.12
C GLY A 105 -2.22 3.76 6.16
N MET A 106 -1.19 3.03 6.63
CA MET A 106 -0.18 3.57 7.52
C MET A 106 0.64 4.69 6.87
N LEU A 107 1.08 4.51 5.62
CA LEU A 107 1.82 5.53 4.88
C LEU A 107 1.00 6.81 4.66
N VAL A 108 -0.29 6.66 4.38
CA VAL A 108 -1.21 7.82 4.25
C VAL A 108 -1.28 8.60 5.58
N ALA A 109 -1.48 7.90 6.70
CA ALA A 109 -1.52 8.55 8.01
C ALA A 109 -0.20 9.25 8.37
N GLU A 110 0.94 8.67 7.99
CA GLU A 110 2.26 9.28 8.16
C GLU A 110 2.45 10.53 7.29
N ILE A 111 1.97 10.51 6.04
CA ILE A 111 1.97 11.70 5.17
C ILE A 111 1.15 12.82 5.80
N ASP A 112 -0.05 12.53 6.29
CA ASP A 112 -0.91 13.52 6.92
C ASP A 112 -0.23 14.14 8.15
N ALA A 113 0.41 13.31 8.98
CA ALA A 113 1.19 13.77 10.12
C ALA A 113 2.36 14.69 9.70
N CYS A 114 3.09 14.35 8.62
CA CYS A 114 4.15 15.20 8.08
C CYS A 114 3.59 16.54 7.57
N GLN A 115 2.45 16.53 6.87
CA GLN A 115 1.81 17.73 6.35
C GLN A 115 1.34 18.66 7.48
N MET A 116 0.74 18.12 8.54
CA MET A 116 0.38 18.89 9.73
C MET A 116 1.61 19.55 10.38
N GLN A 117 2.73 18.81 10.50
CA GLN A 117 3.97 19.35 11.02
C GLN A 117 4.54 20.46 10.12
N MET A 118 4.47 20.30 8.80
CA MET A 118 4.89 21.33 7.84
C MET A 118 4.05 22.59 8.00
N ALA A 119 2.72 22.48 8.07
CA ALA A 119 1.82 23.61 8.25
C ALA A 119 2.11 24.37 9.56
N ALA A 120 2.32 23.66 10.67
CA ALA A 120 2.68 24.26 11.94
C ALA A 120 4.02 25.02 11.86
N LYS A 121 5.03 24.43 11.23
CA LYS A 121 6.35 25.06 11.04
C LYS A 121 6.28 26.25 10.08
N GLN A 122 5.45 26.21 9.04
CA GLN A 122 5.23 27.32 8.12
C GLN A 122 4.61 28.52 8.85
N SER A 123 3.60 28.30 9.69
CA SER A 123 3.01 29.37 10.51
C SER A 123 4.03 29.98 11.48
N ALA A 124 4.88 29.16 12.11
CA ALA A 124 5.95 29.65 12.97
C ALA A 124 7.01 30.46 12.18
N LEU A 125 7.35 30.01 10.97
CA LEU A 125 8.30 30.69 10.08
C LEU A 125 7.80 32.08 9.66
N GLU A 126 6.51 32.23 9.38
CA GLU A 126 5.89 33.51 9.06
C GLU A 126 5.99 34.50 10.23
N ARG A 127 5.77 34.03 11.46
CA ARG A 127 5.95 34.85 12.68
C ARG A 127 7.39 35.33 12.82
N LEU A 128 8.36 34.44 12.67
CA LEU A 128 9.79 34.80 12.72
C LEU A 128 10.17 35.83 11.64
N ARG A 129 9.63 35.70 10.43
CA ARG A 129 9.85 36.67 9.35
C ARG A 129 9.25 38.04 9.67
N ALA A 130 8.07 38.07 10.30
CA ALA A 130 7.45 39.32 10.76
C ALA A 130 8.27 39.99 11.86
N ASP A 131 8.76 39.21 12.84
CA ASP A 131 9.60 39.74 13.93
C ASP A 131 10.94 40.26 13.41
N ARG A 132 11.58 39.54 12.47
CA ARG A 132 12.77 40.01 11.76
C ARG A 132 12.54 41.36 11.09
N LYS A 133 11.40 41.53 10.42
CA LYS A 133 11.06 42.79 9.74
C LYS A 133 10.91 43.95 10.73
N LYS A 134 10.30 43.71 11.90
CA LYS A 134 10.18 44.72 12.96
C LYS A 134 11.54 45.11 13.53
N GLU A 135 12.40 44.14 13.82
CA GLU A 135 13.75 44.37 14.34
C GLU A 135 14.65 45.14 13.34
N LEU A 136 14.42 44.99 12.03
CA LEU A 136 15.12 45.78 10.99
C LEU A 136 14.60 47.22 10.86
N GLN A 137 13.41 47.51 11.39
CA GLN A 137 12.77 48.82 11.35
C GLN A 137 12.94 49.61 12.66
N SER A 138 13.48 48.98 13.71
CA SER A 138 13.82 49.58 15.00
C SER A 138 15.27 50.05 15.03
#